data_AF-A0A7C3DB06-F1
#
_entry.id   AF-A0A7C3DB06-F1
#
_cell.length_a   1.000
_cell.length_b   1.000
_cell.length_c   1.000
_cell.angle_alpha   90.00
_cell.angle_beta   90.00
_cell.angle_gamma   90.00
#
_symmetry.space_group_name_H-M   'P 1'
#
loop_
_entity.id
_entity.type
_entity.pdbx_description
1 polymer ?
#
loop_
_entity_poly.entity_id
_entity_poly.type
_entity_poly.pdbx_seq_one_letter_code
_entity_poly.pdbx_strand_id
1 'polypeptide(L)' 'MKPPDILDLLKQQDKGEEAADALARAVESILKRLRRGESVSLPGLGRLVPEGGRHVRLEPAPKRGGRREPR' A
#
# COMPACT_ATOMS: atom_id res chain seq x y z
N MET A 1 -26.53 6.56 -6.55
CA MET A 1 -25.51 5.86 -7.35
C MET A 1 -24.61 5.10 -6.38
N LYS A 2 -24.40 3.79 -6.57
CA LYS A 2 -23.49 2.99 -5.71
C LYS A 2 -22.05 3.27 -6.14
N PRO A 3 -21.09 3.44 -5.21
CA PRO A 3 -19.70 3.66 -5.59
C PRO A 3 -19.21 2.46 -6.41
N PRO A 4 -18.53 2.68 -7.55
CA PRO A 4 -17.98 1.57 -8.33
C PRO A 4 -16.97 0.81 -7.47
N ASP A 5 -17.08 -0.52 -7.49
CA ASP A 5 -16.10 -1.39 -6.87
C ASP A 5 -14.74 -1.10 -7.49
N ILE A 6 -13.69 -1.04 -6.67
CA ILE A 6 -12.32 -0.72 -7.08
C ILE A 6 -11.86 -1.62 -8.25
N LEU A 7 -12.39 -2.83 -8.33
CA LEU A 7 -12.22 -3.79 -9.42
C LEU A 7 -12.70 -3.28 -10.79
N ASP A 8 -13.82 -2.56 -10.85
CA ASP A 8 -14.37 -2.07 -12.11
C ASP A 8 -13.59 -0.86 -12.65
N LEU A 9 -13.06 -0.02 -11.75
CA LEU A 9 -12.16 1.09 -12.10
C LEU A 9 -10.81 0.60 -12.65
N LEU A 10 -10.31 -0.55 -12.17
CA LEU A 10 -9.06 -1.15 -12.64
C LEU A 10 -9.22 -1.83 -14.01
N LYS A 11 -10.40 -2.40 -14.30
CA LYS A 11 -10.70 -3.05 -15.59
C LYS A 11 -10.81 -2.07 -16.77
N GLN A 12 -11.16 -0.81 -16.53
CA GLN A 12 -11.28 0.20 -17.60
C GLN A 12 -9.95 0.76 -18.11
N GLN A 13 -8.82 0.47 -17.45
CA GLN A 13 -7.50 0.80 -17.96
C GLN A 13 -6.97 -0.42 -18.74
N ASP A 14 -6.88 -0.26 -20.05
CA ASP A 14 -6.60 -1.24 -21.12
C ASP A 14 -5.21 -1.93 -21.03
N LYS A 15 -4.90 -2.52 -19.86
CA LYS A 15 -3.73 -3.34 -19.52
C LYS A 15 -4.11 -4.45 -18.50
N GLY A 16 -5.37 -4.89 -18.54
CA GLY A 16 -6.08 -5.50 -17.41
C GLY A 16 -5.51 -6.82 -16.88
N GLU A 17 -4.92 -7.69 -17.70
CA GLU A 17 -4.42 -8.99 -17.24
C GLU A 17 -2.98 -8.91 -16.72
N GLU A 18 -2.06 -8.35 -17.48
CA GLU A 18 -0.66 -8.20 -17.04
C GLU A 18 -0.54 -7.29 -15.82
N ALA A 19 -1.37 -6.25 -15.71
CA ALA A 19 -1.39 -5.38 -14.55
C ALA A 19 -1.94 -6.08 -13.29
N ALA A 20 -2.93 -6.96 -13.44
CA ALA A 20 -3.47 -7.74 -12.33
C ALA A 20 -2.45 -8.75 -11.80
N ASP A 21 -1.75 -9.45 -12.70
CA ASP A 21 -0.69 -10.39 -12.33
C ASP A 21 0.51 -9.69 -11.69
N ALA A 22 0.93 -8.55 -12.25
CA ALA A 22 2.00 -7.73 -11.68
C ALA A 22 1.63 -7.23 -10.28
N LEU A 23 0.37 -6.80 -10.08
CA LEU A 23 -0.14 -6.38 -8.78
C LEU A 23 -0.16 -7.55 -7.78
N ALA A 24 -0.65 -8.73 -8.19
CA ALA A 24 -0.69 -9.92 -7.34
C ALA A 24 0.72 -10.30 -6.84
N ARG A 25 1.71 -10.30 -7.73
CA ARG A 25 3.12 -10.56 -7.38
C ARG A 25 3.69 -9.51 -6.43
N ALA A 26 3.36 -8.24 -6.65
CA ALA A 26 3.79 -7.15 -5.77
C ALA A 26 3.21 -7.32 -4.37
N VAL A 27 1.91 -7.61 -4.26
CA VAL A 27 1.23 -7.87 -2.98
C VAL A 27 1.85 -9.08 -2.26
N GLU A 28 2.07 -10.18 -2.98
CA GLU A 28 2.66 -11.39 -2.38
C GLU A 28 4.08 -11.12 -1.83
N SER A 29 4.89 -10.34 -2.56
CA SER A 29 6.23 -9.93 -2.11
C SER A 29 6.17 -9.09 -0.82
N ILE A 30 5.23 -8.14 -0.75
CA ILE A 30 5.02 -7.31 0.45
C ILE A 30 4.63 -8.19 1.64
N LEU A 31 3.67 -9.11 1.46
CA LEU A 31 3.22 -10.02 2.51
C LEU A 31 4.35 -10.95 3.00
N LYS A 32 5.20 -11.45 2.09
CA LYS A 32 6.36 -12.27 2.45
C LYS A 32 7.35 -11.51 3.34
N ARG A 33 7.62 -10.24 3.04
CA ARG A 33 8.49 -9.38 3.87
C ARG A 33 7.89 -9.12 5.24
N LEU A 34 6.60 -8.76 5.29
CA LEU A 34 5.91 -8.51 6.57
C LEU A 34 5.88 -9.74 7.47
N ARG A 35 5.67 -10.94 6.90
CA ARG A 35 5.73 -12.21 7.66
C ARG A 35 7.12 -12.50 8.25
N ARG A 36 8.19 -11.96 7.65
CA ARG A 36 9.56 -12.08 8.17
C ARG A 36 9.89 -11.04 9.23
N GLY A 37 8.95 -10.15 9.56
CA GLY A 37 9.20 -9.02 10.47
C GLY A 37 9.81 -7.81 9.79
N GLU A 38 9.92 -7.80 8.45
CA GLU A 38 10.47 -6.67 7.71
C GLU A 38 9.40 -5.59 7.47
N SER A 39 9.74 -4.34 7.75
CA SER A 39 8.87 -3.21 7.43
C SER A 39 8.95 -2.86 5.94
N VAL A 40 7.82 -2.51 5.33
CA VAL A 40 7.72 -2.19 3.90
C VAL A 40 7.21 -0.77 3.70
N SER A 41 7.95 0.05 2.96
CA SER A 41 7.49 1.41 2.61
C SER A 41 6.64 1.38 1.34
N LEU A 42 5.43 1.91 1.42
CA LEU A 42 4.49 2.09 0.31
C LEU A 42 4.50 3.55 -0.14
N PRO A 43 4.92 3.85 -1.39
CA PRO A 43 4.92 5.20 -1.92
C PRO A 43 3.54 5.86 -1.81
N GLY A 44 3.50 7.09 -1.28
CA GLY A 44 2.27 7.88 -1.12
C GLY A 44 1.32 7.43 -0.01
N LEU A 45 1.52 6.24 0.58
CA LEU A 45 0.63 5.68 1.60
C LEU A 45 1.29 5.63 2.99
N GLY A 46 2.59 5.33 3.07
CA GLY A 46 3.29 5.23 4.34
C GLY A 46 4.16 3.99 4.47
N ARG A 47 4.31 3.45 5.68
CA ARG A 47 5.10 2.26 5.97
C ARG A 47 4.23 1.22 6.67
N LEU A 48 4.25 -0.01 6.17
CA LEU A 48 3.70 -1.18 6.84
C LEU A 48 4.74 -1.74 7.81
N VAL A 49 4.37 -1.85 9.07
CA VAL A 49 5.21 -2.36 10.16
C VAL A 49 4.52 -3.58 10.78
N PRO A 50 5.18 -4.75 10.86
CA PRO A 50 4.61 -5.91 11.53
C PRO A 50 4.62 -5.72 13.06
N GLU A 51 3.48 -5.94 13.72
CA GLU A 51 3.32 -5.79 15.19
C GLU A 51 3.26 -7.14 15.92
N GLY A 52 3.76 -8.21 15.29
CA GLY A 52 3.70 -9.57 15.82
C GLY A 52 2.45 -10.34 15.39
N GLY A 53 2.57 -11.66 15.28
CA GLY A 53 1.51 -12.52 14.77
C GLY A 53 1.13 -12.16 13.32
N ARG A 54 -0.18 -12.06 13.03
CA ARG A 54 -0.72 -11.64 11.71
C ARG A 54 -1.11 -10.16 11.66
N HIS A 55 -0.69 -9.37 12.64
CA HIS A 55 -1.05 -7.95 12.74
C HIS A 55 -0.01 -7.07 12.03
N VAL A 56 -0.50 -6.11 11.27
CA VAL A 56 0.32 -5.12 10.55
C VAL A 56 -0.25 -3.74 10.83
N ARG A 57 0.62 -2.81 11.18
CA ARG A 57 0.31 -1.39 11.37
C ARG A 57 0.73 -0.60 10.14
N LEU A 58 -0.14 0.30 9.69
CA LEU A 58 0.18 1.30 8.68
C LEU A 58 0.57 2.60 9.38
N GLU A 59 1.85 2.94 9.34
CA GLU A 59 2.35 4.25 9.73
C GLU A 59 2.22 5.21 8.54
N PRO A 60 1.52 6.35 8.68
CA PRO A 60 1.35 7.28 7.58
C PRO A 60 2.68 7.85 7.12
N ALA A 61 2.82 8.07 5.81
CA ALA A 61 3.99 8.77 5.29
C ALA A 61 4.09 10.15 5.96
N PRO A 62 5.29 10.59 6.38
CA PRO A 62 5.45 11.93 6.92
C PRO A 62 4.95 12.91 5.86
N LYS A 63 3.89 13.66 6.18
CA LYS A 63 3.41 14.75 5.31
C LYS A 63 4.60 15.66 5.06
N ARG A 64 5.07 15.72 3.80
CA ARG A 64 5.97 16.80 3.34
C ARG A 64 5.19 18.10 3.45
N GLY A 65 5.16 18.71 4.63
CA GLY A 65 4.26 19.82 4.91
C GLY A 65 4.09 20.06 6.40
N GLY A 66 5.18 20.40 7.07
CA GLY A 66 5.19 20.79 8.47
C GLY A 66 6.41 21.65 8.75
N ARG A 67 6.58 22.73 7.97
CA ARG A 67 7.47 23.83 8.36
C ARG A 67 6.89 24.37 9.66
N ARG A 68 7.42 23.93 10.80
CA ARG A 68 7.25 24.62 12.08
C ARG A 68 7.87 26.00 11.87
N GLU A 69 7.03 27.01 11.68
CA GLU A 69 7.43 28.40 11.91
C GLU A 69 7.79 28.51 13.39
N PRO A 70 9.02 28.90 13.74
CA PRO A 70 9.32 29.32 15.09
C PRO A 70 8.98 30.81 15.25
N ARG A 71 8.27 31.09 16.34
CA ARG A 71 7.94 32.39 16.98
C ARG A 71 6.60 33.00 16.65
#